data_AF-A0A9W9B0U7-F1
#
_entry.id   AF-A0A9W9B0U7-F1
#
_cell.length_a   1.000
_cell.length_b   1.000
_cell.length_c   1.000
_cell.angle_alpha   90.00
_cell.angle_beta   90.00
_cell.angle_gamma   90.00
#
_symmetry.space_group_name_H-M   'P 1'
#
loop_
_entity.id
_entity.type
_entity.pdbx_description
1 polymer ?
#
loop_
_entity_poly.entity_id
_entity_poly.type
_entity_poly.pdbx_seq_one_letter_code
_entity_poly.pdbx_strand_id
1 'polypeptide(L)'
;MILTAACSRVVVLQSLDKVKFIVDKEELELDTSGFPPATTPSYIGDATPLPERSDVLSILFQYVGSQSHQPVLDHIEFTLILKVAEAAEKYEVHKAIAAVQFELRKFLKSNSRELLHFALTYWNPQLVEEVAPFMINTPMQDMETLMKHCPRLFMKWCLWRHCLAATLFKTPTMVQASGRKNDLRWRVLFSYDAFVPDIVPVDPFNGLHLLMPRRFLDFLH
;
A
#
# COMPACT_ATOMS: atom_id res chain seq x y z
N MET A 1 -41.18 -18.15 12.80
CA MET A 1 -40.49 -17.06 13.51
C MET A 1 -39.93 -16.14 12.43
N ILE A 2 -40.59 -15.01 12.17
CA ILE A 2 -40.23 -14.11 11.07
C ILE A 2 -39.19 -13.14 11.62
N LEU A 3 -37.92 -13.31 11.26
CA LEU A 3 -36.88 -12.32 11.50
C LEU A 3 -37.13 -11.16 10.54
N THR A 4 -37.75 -10.09 11.01
CA THR A 4 -37.92 -8.86 10.25
C THR A 4 -36.56 -8.19 10.07
N ALA A 5 -36.10 -8.07 8.82
CA ALA A 5 -34.96 -7.23 8.49
C ALA A 5 -35.34 -5.78 8.80
N ALA A 6 -34.65 -5.17 9.78
CA ALA A 6 -34.81 -3.76 10.12
C ALA A 6 -33.62 -2.98 9.56
N CYS A 7 -33.87 -1.75 9.08
CA CYS A 7 -32.80 -0.81 8.78
C CYS A 7 -32.26 -0.26 10.12
N SER A 8 -31.43 -1.05 10.80
CA SER A 8 -30.68 -0.59 11.97
C SER A 8 -29.62 0.41 11.52
N ARG A 9 -29.50 1.54 12.24
CA ARG A 9 -28.46 2.56 12.03
C ARG A 9 -27.05 2.02 12.34
N VAL A 10 -26.96 0.96 13.14
CA VAL A 10 -25.70 0.32 13.53
C VAL A 10 -25.58 -1.07 12.89
N VAL A 11 -24.34 -1.46 12.63
CA VAL A 11 -23.93 -2.82 12.24
C VAL A 11 -23.07 -3.44 13.33
N VAL A 12 -23.21 -4.76 13.52
CA VAL A 12 -22.36 -5.53 14.42
C VAL A 12 -21.35 -6.30 13.57
N LEU A 13 -20.07 -5.98 13.73
CA LEU A 13 -18.96 -6.65 13.08
C LEU A 13 -18.26 -7.54 14.11
N GLN A 14 -17.87 -8.76 13.74
CA GLN A 14 -17.19 -9.69 14.64
C GLN A 14 -15.79 -9.99 14.14
N SER A 15 -14.78 -9.79 14.98
CA SER A 15 -13.40 -10.16 14.69
C SER A 15 -13.19 -11.69 14.64
N LEU A 16 -12.03 -12.10 14.12
CA LEU A 16 -11.60 -13.49 14.09
C LEU A 16 -11.59 -14.13 15.50
N ASP A 17 -11.12 -13.39 16.50
CA ASP A 17 -11.08 -13.75 17.93
C ASP A 17 -12.39 -13.45 18.67
N LYS A 18 -13.49 -13.29 17.92
CA LYS A 18 -14.88 -13.28 18.39
C LYS A 18 -15.30 -12.03 19.17
N VAL A 19 -14.49 -10.98 19.19
CA VAL A 19 -14.87 -9.66 19.73
C VAL A 19 -15.84 -8.98 18.79
N LYS A 20 -16.88 -8.35 19.35
CA LYS A 20 -17.91 -7.64 18.59
C LYS A 20 -17.67 -6.13 18.63
N PHE A 21 -17.75 -5.50 17.47
CA PHE A 21 -17.69 -4.06 17.27
C PHE A 21 -19.06 -3.57 16.80
N ILE A 22 -19.57 -2.53 17.44
CA ILE A 22 -20.82 -1.87 17.03
C ILE A 22 -20.41 -0.57 16.38
N VAL A 23 -20.71 -0.43 15.08
CA VAL A 23 -20.28 0.72 14.27
C VAL A 23 -21.51 1.35 13.62
N ASP A 24 -21.55 2.68 13.54
CA ASP A 24 -22.58 3.40 12.80
C ASP A 24 -22.39 3.19 11.30
N LYS A 25 -23.46 2.81 10.60
CA LYS A 25 -23.38 2.50 9.17
C LYS A 25 -23.13 3.73 8.30
N GLU A 26 -23.65 4.90 8.70
CA GLU A 26 -23.44 6.15 7.96
C GLU A 26 -21.96 6.58 8.06
N GLU A 27 -21.37 6.45 9.24
CA GLU A 27 -19.94 6.71 9.43
C GLU A 27 -19.07 5.73 8.65
N LEU A 28 -19.45 4.45 8.64
CA LEU A 28 -18.76 3.42 7.88
C LEU A 28 -18.84 3.69 6.36
N GLU A 29 -20.02 4.04 5.84
CA GLU A 29 -20.20 4.40 4.42
C GLU A 29 -19.45 5.69 4.04
N LEU A 30 -19.34 6.65 4.97
CA LEU A 30 -18.63 7.90 4.71
C LEU A 30 -17.11 7.71 4.66
N ASP A 31 -16.55 6.95 5.59
CA ASP A 31 -15.10 6.85 5.79
C ASP A 31 -14.45 5.68 5.05
N THR A 32 -15.26 4.75 4.53
CA THR A 32 -14.79 3.51 3.92
C THR A 32 -15.52 3.19 2.63
N SER A 33 -14.85 2.49 1.71
CA SER A 33 -15.47 1.99 0.47
C SER A 33 -15.57 0.46 0.42
N GLY A 34 -14.95 -0.24 1.39
CA GLY A 34 -14.94 -1.71 1.43
C GLY A 34 -16.15 -2.34 2.13
N PHE A 35 -17.08 -1.54 2.66
CA PHE A 35 -18.27 -2.02 3.38
C PHE A 35 -19.57 -1.75 2.59
N PRO A 36 -20.64 -2.54 2.84
CA PRO A 36 -21.93 -2.32 2.20
C PRO A 36 -22.53 -0.94 2.56
N PRO A 37 -23.34 -0.34 1.67
CA PRO A 37 -24.04 0.92 1.94
C PRO A 37 -24.90 0.85 3.22
N ALA A 38 -25.12 1.99 3.88
CA ALA A 38 -25.88 2.04 5.13
C ALA A 38 -27.34 1.60 4.98
N THR A 39 -27.89 1.75 3.76
CA THR A 39 -29.23 1.27 3.39
C THR A 39 -29.34 -0.26 3.36
N THR A 40 -28.21 -0.98 3.41
CA THR A 40 -28.22 -2.44 3.40
C THR A 40 -28.92 -2.97 4.64
N PRO A 41 -30.01 -3.77 4.49
CA PRO A 41 -30.72 -4.34 5.62
C PRO A 41 -29.80 -5.28 6.40
N SER A 42 -29.81 -5.14 7.72
CA SER A 42 -29.04 -5.99 8.64
C SER A 42 -30.01 -6.67 9.60
N TYR A 43 -29.85 -7.98 9.80
CA TYR A 43 -30.67 -8.69 10.77
C TYR A 43 -30.19 -8.37 12.19
N ILE A 44 -31.13 -8.06 13.08
CA ILE A 44 -30.83 -7.83 14.50
C ILE A 44 -30.28 -9.15 15.07
N GLY A 45 -29.02 -9.16 15.47
CA GLY A 45 -28.33 -10.34 16.00
C GLY A 45 -27.36 -11.03 15.04
N ASP A 46 -27.34 -10.64 13.77
CA ASP A 46 -26.38 -11.13 12.79
C ASP A 46 -25.09 -10.30 12.89
N ALA A 47 -23.99 -10.96 13.24
CA ALA A 47 -22.69 -10.32 13.36
C ALA A 47 -21.86 -10.70 12.14
N THR A 48 -21.49 -9.71 11.32
CA THR A 48 -20.71 -9.96 10.11
C THR A 48 -19.28 -10.34 10.50
N PRO A 49 -18.82 -11.57 10.20
CA PRO A 49 -17.47 -11.99 10.56
C PRO A 49 -16.42 -11.31 9.67
N LEU A 50 -15.37 -10.78 10.28
CA LEU A 50 -14.18 -10.24 9.65
C LEU A 50 -12.97 -11.14 9.98
N PRO A 51 -12.07 -11.41 9.02
CA PRO A 51 -10.92 -12.29 9.23
C PRO A 51 -9.80 -11.66 10.08
N GLU A 52 -9.87 -10.39 10.40
CA GLU A 52 -8.89 -9.67 11.22
C GLU A 52 -9.17 -9.87 12.72
N ARG A 53 -8.10 -9.83 13.51
CA ARG A 53 -8.17 -9.91 14.99
C ARG A 53 -8.67 -8.59 15.59
N SER A 54 -9.13 -8.63 16.84
CA SER A 54 -9.70 -7.46 17.51
C SER A 54 -8.71 -6.32 17.72
N ASP A 55 -7.43 -6.62 17.92
CA ASP A 55 -6.36 -5.61 18.05
C ASP A 55 -6.21 -4.76 16.78
N VAL A 56 -6.24 -5.39 15.60
CA VAL A 56 -6.21 -4.73 14.30
C VAL A 56 -7.47 -3.88 14.09
N LEU A 57 -8.64 -4.48 14.29
CA LEU A 57 -9.93 -3.80 14.07
C LEU A 57 -10.17 -2.66 15.06
N SER A 58 -9.68 -2.78 16.30
CA SER A 58 -9.79 -1.72 17.30
C SER A 58 -9.01 -0.47 16.90
N ILE A 59 -7.85 -0.60 16.26
CA ILE A 59 -7.09 0.54 15.74
C ILE A 59 -7.77 1.07 14.48
N LEU A 60 -8.19 0.17 13.57
CA LEU A 60 -8.80 0.56 12.31
C LEU A 60 -10.09 1.37 12.52
N PHE A 61 -10.98 0.92 13.39
CA PHE A 61 -12.26 1.59 13.63
C PHE A 61 -12.14 2.88 14.44
N GLN A 62 -10.98 3.20 15.04
CA GLN A 62 -10.74 4.56 15.58
C GLN A 62 -10.62 5.60 14.46
N TYR A 63 -10.37 5.19 13.22
CA TYR A 63 -10.39 6.08 12.05
C TYR A 63 -11.77 6.21 11.40
N VAL A 64 -12.75 5.41 11.84
CA VAL A 64 -14.12 5.45 11.33
C VAL A 64 -14.97 6.28 12.28
N GLY A 65 -15.64 7.29 11.73
CA GLY A 65 -16.54 8.17 12.44
C GLY A 65 -15.95 9.51 12.86
N SER A 66 -16.76 10.24 13.62
CA SER A 66 -16.52 11.65 13.96
C SER A 66 -15.51 11.87 15.10
N GLN A 67 -14.73 10.86 15.48
CA GLN A 67 -13.76 10.98 16.57
C GLN A 67 -12.70 12.02 16.21
N SER A 68 -12.62 13.08 17.02
CA SER A 68 -11.76 14.24 16.78
C SER A 68 -10.27 13.98 16.97
N HIS A 69 -9.90 12.79 17.46
CA HIS A 69 -8.50 12.42 17.75
C HIS A 69 -8.15 11.18 16.93
N GLN A 70 -7.20 11.33 16.01
CA GLN A 70 -6.59 10.18 15.35
C GLN A 70 -5.84 9.35 16.41
N PRO A 71 -5.88 8.01 16.32
CA PRO A 71 -5.18 7.18 17.27
C PRO A 71 -3.68 7.46 17.19
N VAL A 72 -3.05 7.53 18.36
CA VAL A 72 -1.59 7.61 18.46
C VAL A 72 -1.04 6.24 18.07
N LEU A 73 -0.35 6.19 16.94
CA LEU A 73 0.28 4.97 16.42
C LEU A 73 1.72 4.77 16.93
N ASP A 74 2.22 5.69 17.75
CA ASP A 74 3.56 5.57 18.34
C ASP A 74 3.67 4.32 19.22
N HIS A 75 4.83 3.66 19.14
CA HIS A 75 5.16 2.45 19.90
C HIS A 75 4.37 1.19 19.53
N ILE A 76 3.69 1.18 18.38
CA ILE A 76 3.09 -0.05 17.83
C ILE A 76 4.16 -0.89 17.14
N GLU A 77 4.19 -2.19 17.47
CA GLU A 77 5.07 -3.17 16.84
C GLU A 77 4.81 -3.29 15.33
N PHE A 78 5.88 -3.47 14.54
CA PHE A 78 5.82 -3.56 13.07
C PHE A 78 4.73 -4.53 12.58
N THR A 79 4.65 -5.71 13.20
CA THR A 79 3.70 -6.75 12.79
C THR A 79 2.25 -6.34 12.98
N LEU A 80 1.94 -5.49 13.96
CA LEU A 80 0.59 -5.01 14.19
C LEU A 80 0.26 -3.87 13.22
N ILE A 81 1.15 -2.88 13.08
CA ILE A 81 0.91 -1.75 12.16
C ILE A 81 0.80 -2.22 10.70
N LEU A 82 1.58 -3.22 10.29
CA LEU A 82 1.47 -3.82 8.96
C LEU A 82 0.08 -4.44 8.72
N LYS A 83 -0.44 -5.21 9.69
CA LYS A 83 -1.79 -5.78 9.61
C LYS A 83 -2.89 -4.72 9.59
N VAL A 84 -2.71 -3.63 10.34
CA VAL A 84 -3.62 -2.49 10.28
C VAL A 84 -3.57 -1.83 8.90
N ALA A 85 -2.39 -1.69 8.30
CA ALA A 85 -2.23 -1.16 6.95
C ALA A 85 -2.91 -2.06 5.90
N GLU A 86 -2.71 -3.38 5.98
CA GLU A 86 -3.37 -4.36 5.10
C GLU A 86 -4.90 -4.28 5.21
N ALA A 87 -5.41 -4.17 6.44
CA ALA A 87 -6.85 -4.02 6.69
C ALA A 87 -7.37 -2.65 6.20
N ALA A 88 -6.60 -1.57 6.40
CA ALA A 88 -6.96 -0.23 5.94
C ALA A 88 -7.10 -0.15 4.43
N GLU A 89 -6.16 -0.75 3.69
CA GLU A 89 -6.25 -0.84 2.23
C GLU A 89 -7.40 -1.75 1.79
N LYS A 90 -7.56 -2.92 2.43
CA LYS A 90 -8.63 -3.89 2.10
C LYS A 90 -10.03 -3.32 2.27
N TYR A 91 -10.25 -2.56 3.34
CA TYR A 91 -11.54 -1.92 3.63
C TYR A 91 -11.63 -0.49 3.09
N GLU A 92 -10.58 -0.02 2.41
CA GLU A 92 -10.46 1.33 1.88
C GLU A 92 -10.79 2.40 2.93
N VAL A 93 -10.23 2.27 4.15
CA VAL A 93 -10.40 3.25 5.23
C VAL A 93 -9.44 4.42 4.99
N HIS A 94 -9.87 5.39 4.18
CA HIS A 94 -9.03 6.42 3.60
C HIS A 94 -8.18 7.19 4.63
N LYS A 95 -8.78 7.56 5.77
CA LYS A 95 -8.07 8.27 6.86
C LYS A 95 -6.95 7.43 7.46
N ALA A 96 -7.18 6.12 7.60
CA ALA A 96 -6.20 5.20 8.18
C ALA A 96 -5.04 4.95 7.21
N ILE A 97 -5.30 4.77 5.91
CA ILE A 97 -4.30 4.45 4.90
C ILE A 97 -3.12 5.43 4.94
N ALA A 98 -3.38 6.74 4.91
CA ALA A 98 -2.32 7.74 4.92
C ALA A 98 -1.50 7.70 6.24
N ALA A 99 -2.18 7.57 7.38
CA ALA A 99 -1.54 7.56 8.70
C ALA A 99 -0.66 6.33 8.91
N VAL A 100 -1.18 5.13 8.61
CA VAL A 100 -0.43 3.87 8.79
C VAL A 100 0.71 3.75 7.79
N GLN A 101 0.54 4.20 6.55
CA GLN A 101 1.63 4.24 5.58
C GLN A 101 2.75 5.21 6.00
N PHE A 102 2.42 6.32 6.66
CA PHE A 102 3.43 7.21 7.24
C PHE A 102 4.23 6.50 8.34
N GLU A 103 3.54 5.79 9.23
CA GLU A 103 4.16 5.03 10.32
C GLU A 103 5.04 3.86 9.84
N LEU A 104 4.62 3.17 8.78
CA LEU A 104 5.42 2.09 8.17
C LEU A 104 6.81 2.57 7.72
N ARG A 105 6.99 3.87 7.42
CA ARG A 105 8.29 4.43 7.03
C ARG A 105 9.33 4.39 8.15
N LYS A 106 8.92 4.27 9.41
CA LYS A 106 9.84 4.07 10.54
C LYS A 106 10.58 2.72 10.43
N PHE A 107 10.06 1.78 9.64
CA PHE A 107 10.58 0.41 9.51
C PHE A 107 11.27 0.11 8.17
N LEU A 108 11.52 1.13 7.33
CA LEU A 108 12.11 0.97 5.99
C LEU A 108 13.39 0.13 5.98
N LYS A 109 14.23 0.26 7.01
CA LYS A 109 15.51 -0.45 7.13
C LYS A 109 15.39 -1.80 7.82
N SER A 110 14.54 -1.93 8.83
CA SER A 110 14.43 -3.15 9.65
C SER A 110 13.58 -4.23 9.00
N ASN A 111 12.59 -3.83 8.18
CA ASN A 111 11.57 -4.71 7.61
C ASN A 111 11.34 -4.44 6.12
N SER A 112 12.42 -4.15 5.39
CA SER A 112 12.36 -3.74 3.98
C SER A 112 11.65 -4.76 3.10
N ARG A 113 11.85 -6.06 3.35
CA ARG A 113 11.29 -7.14 2.53
C ARG A 113 9.77 -7.19 2.66
N GLU A 114 9.26 -7.16 3.88
CA GLU A 114 7.83 -7.18 4.18
C GLU A 114 7.15 -5.89 3.67
N LEU A 115 7.81 -4.74 3.84
CA LEU A 115 7.32 -3.47 3.32
C LEU A 115 7.26 -3.43 1.79
N LEU A 116 8.27 -4.00 1.11
CA LEU A 116 8.22 -4.13 -0.34
C LEU A 116 7.05 -5.02 -0.76
N HIS A 117 6.85 -6.18 -0.11
CA HIS A 117 5.74 -7.05 -0.41
C HIS A 117 4.39 -6.35 -0.24
N PHE A 118 4.21 -5.62 0.85
CA PHE A 118 3.03 -4.79 1.10
C PHE A 118 2.85 -3.73 0.00
N ALA A 119 3.89 -2.97 -0.32
CA ALA A 119 3.84 -1.91 -1.32
C ALA A 119 3.49 -2.44 -2.72
N LEU A 120 3.96 -3.64 -3.07
CA LEU A 120 3.63 -4.32 -4.32
C LEU A 120 2.17 -4.82 -4.33
N THR A 121 1.70 -5.35 -3.21
CA THR A 121 0.34 -5.93 -3.07
C THR A 121 -0.73 -4.86 -3.19
N TYR A 122 -0.51 -3.70 -2.57
CA TYR A 122 -1.48 -2.59 -2.53
C TYR A 122 -1.12 -1.43 -3.46
N TRP A 123 -0.17 -1.63 -4.38
CA TRP A 123 0.20 -0.68 -5.43
C TRP A 123 0.60 0.70 -4.89
N ASN A 124 1.49 0.73 -3.91
CA ASN A 124 2.06 1.96 -3.35
C ASN A 124 3.46 2.24 -3.97
N PRO A 125 3.54 2.94 -5.12
CA PRO A 125 4.81 3.17 -5.82
C PRO A 125 5.78 4.00 -4.98
N GLN A 126 5.28 4.96 -4.20
CA GLN A 126 6.12 5.81 -3.36
C GLN A 126 6.85 4.96 -2.30
N LEU A 127 6.15 4.03 -1.66
CA LEU A 127 6.76 3.14 -0.68
C LEU A 127 7.75 2.18 -1.34
N VAL A 128 7.51 1.71 -2.56
CA VAL A 128 8.50 0.92 -3.34
C VAL A 128 9.79 1.71 -3.53
N GLU A 129 9.70 2.99 -3.93
CA GLU A 129 10.88 3.86 -4.12
C GLU A 129 11.64 4.10 -2.81
N GLU A 130 10.92 4.31 -1.70
CA GLU A 130 11.52 4.56 -0.40
C GLU A 130 12.21 3.31 0.20
N VAL A 131 11.66 2.11 -0.07
CA VAL A 131 12.23 0.83 0.37
C VAL A 131 13.43 0.41 -0.49
N ALA A 132 13.46 0.82 -1.76
CA ALA A 132 14.46 0.38 -2.74
C ALA A 132 15.93 0.48 -2.28
N PRO A 133 16.41 1.60 -1.68
CA PRO A 133 17.80 1.71 -1.26
C PRO A 133 18.22 0.65 -0.24
N PHE A 134 17.30 0.19 0.61
CA PHE A 134 17.58 -0.80 1.65
C PHE A 134 17.65 -2.24 1.10
N MET A 135 17.12 -2.47 -0.10
CA MET A 135 17.08 -3.78 -0.73
C MET A 135 18.13 -3.96 -1.84
N ILE A 136 19.03 -2.99 -2.05
CA ILE A 136 20.03 -3.02 -3.12
C ILE A 136 20.93 -4.27 -3.11
N ASN A 137 21.24 -4.79 -1.92
CA ASN A 137 22.11 -5.96 -1.73
C ASN A 137 21.36 -7.29 -1.78
N THR A 138 20.04 -7.28 -1.97
CA THR A 138 19.22 -8.49 -2.06
C THR A 138 19.65 -9.33 -3.27
N PRO A 139 19.81 -10.66 -3.14
CA PRO A 139 20.06 -11.54 -4.27
C PRO A 139 19.02 -11.35 -5.38
N MET A 140 19.43 -11.49 -6.65
CA MET A 140 18.53 -11.27 -7.78
C MET A 140 17.37 -12.27 -7.78
N GLN A 141 17.64 -13.52 -7.39
CA GLN A 141 16.63 -14.58 -7.26
C GLN A 141 15.57 -14.20 -6.23
N ASP A 142 15.97 -13.66 -5.09
CA ASP A 142 15.02 -13.21 -4.06
C ASP A 142 14.15 -12.05 -4.57
N MET A 143 14.74 -11.08 -5.25
CA MET A 143 13.98 -9.98 -5.86
C MET A 143 13.01 -10.47 -6.94
N GLU A 144 13.43 -11.43 -7.75
CA GLU A 144 12.58 -12.07 -8.77
C GLU A 144 11.39 -12.77 -8.13
N THR A 145 11.60 -13.52 -7.03
CA THR A 145 10.49 -14.17 -6.31
C THR A 145 9.50 -13.18 -5.70
N LEU A 146 10.01 -12.06 -5.16
CA LEU A 146 9.17 -11.00 -4.57
C LEU A 146 8.36 -10.26 -5.64
N MET A 147 8.96 -10.01 -6.80
CA MET A 147 8.35 -9.25 -7.90
C MET A 147 7.81 -10.17 -9.02
N LYS A 148 7.58 -11.45 -8.75
CA LYS A 148 7.17 -12.45 -9.76
C LYS A 148 5.91 -12.07 -10.53
N HIS A 149 5.01 -11.34 -9.88
CA HIS A 149 3.75 -10.86 -10.48
C HIS A 149 3.88 -9.51 -11.19
N CYS A 150 5.06 -8.88 -11.13
CA CYS A 150 5.33 -7.56 -11.71
C CYS A 150 6.65 -7.56 -12.49
N PRO A 151 6.78 -8.34 -13.58
CA PRO A 151 8.04 -8.47 -14.33
C PRO A 151 8.57 -7.14 -14.88
N ARG A 152 7.69 -6.20 -15.23
CA ARG A 152 8.08 -4.85 -15.65
C ARG A 152 8.79 -4.08 -14.53
N LEU A 153 8.32 -4.21 -13.30
CA LEU A 153 8.93 -3.55 -12.15
C LEU A 153 10.25 -4.21 -11.77
N PHE A 154 10.34 -5.54 -11.89
CA PHE A 154 11.61 -6.25 -11.74
C PHE A 154 12.66 -5.78 -12.76
N MET A 155 12.28 -5.59 -14.03
CA MET A 155 13.19 -5.04 -15.04
C MET A 155 13.65 -3.62 -14.68
N LYS A 156 12.74 -2.74 -14.24
CA LYS A 156 13.10 -1.40 -13.76
C LYS A 156 14.07 -1.45 -12.57
N TRP A 157 13.84 -2.36 -11.64
CA TRP A 157 14.74 -2.61 -10.51
C TRP A 157 16.14 -3.01 -10.96
N CYS A 158 16.26 -3.97 -11.89
CA CYS A 158 17.53 -4.44 -12.44
C CYS A 158 18.32 -3.29 -13.08
N LEU A 159 17.65 -2.48 -13.91
CA LEU A 159 18.26 -1.31 -14.56
C LEU A 159 18.75 -0.30 -13.51
N TRP A 160 17.90 0.04 -12.54
CA TRP A 160 18.27 0.96 -11.47
C TRP A 160 19.49 0.45 -10.67
N ARG A 161 19.46 -0.81 -10.22
CA ARG A 161 20.56 -1.42 -9.45
C ARG A 161 21.87 -1.39 -10.25
N HIS A 162 21.81 -1.68 -11.54
CA HIS A 162 22.97 -1.61 -12.44
C HIS A 162 23.52 -0.19 -12.55
N CYS A 163 22.65 0.81 -12.80
CA CYS A 163 23.05 2.22 -12.85
C CYS A 163 23.65 2.72 -11.54
N LEU A 164 23.07 2.33 -10.40
CA LEU A 164 23.59 2.70 -9.08
C LEU A 164 24.98 2.11 -8.86
N ALA A 165 25.17 0.82 -9.16
CA ALA A 165 26.48 0.18 -9.08
C ALA A 165 27.51 0.90 -9.97
N ALA A 166 27.18 1.16 -11.23
CA ALA A 166 28.05 1.89 -12.15
C ALA A 166 28.42 3.29 -11.63
N THR A 167 27.53 3.97 -10.91
CA THR A 167 27.80 5.28 -10.30
C THR A 167 28.74 5.16 -9.10
N LEU A 168 28.53 4.17 -8.24
CA LEU A 168 29.38 3.93 -7.06
C LEU A 168 30.80 3.48 -7.42
N PHE A 169 30.97 2.72 -8.51
CA PHE A 169 32.29 2.26 -8.97
C PHE A 169 33.03 3.28 -9.85
N LYS A 170 32.36 4.32 -10.34
CA LYS A 170 32.97 5.41 -11.13
C LYS A 170 33.57 6.53 -10.27
N THR A 171 33.52 6.45 -8.93
CA THR A 171 34.12 7.45 -8.03
C THR A 171 35.38 6.95 -7.31
N PRO A 172 36.54 6.91 -7.97
CA PRO A 172 37.81 7.03 -7.26
C PRO A 172 38.04 8.52 -6.95
N THR A 173 38.11 8.87 -5.65
CA THR A 173 38.47 10.21 -5.10
C THR A 173 37.55 11.40 -5.44
N MET A 174 36.70 11.79 -4.49
CA MET A 174 36.40 13.19 -4.13
C MET A 174 35.89 13.21 -2.68
N VAL A 175 36.82 12.95 -1.74
CA VAL A 175 36.70 13.50 -0.38
C VAL A 175 36.94 15.01 -0.55
N GLN A 176 35.98 15.80 -0.08
CA GLN A 176 35.89 17.28 -0.14
C GLN A 176 35.31 17.89 -1.43
N ALA A 177 33.98 17.85 -1.54
CA ALA A 177 33.23 18.97 -2.12
C ALA A 177 31.82 19.05 -1.51
N SER A 178 31.70 19.90 -0.48
CA SER A 178 30.56 20.79 -0.22
C SER A 178 29.13 20.26 -0.50
N GLY A 179 28.47 19.79 0.56
CA GLY A 179 27.29 20.52 1.07
C GLY A 179 25.98 20.54 0.27
N ARG A 180 25.68 19.57 -0.61
CA ARG A 180 24.30 19.38 -1.10
C ARG A 180 23.88 17.90 -1.01
N LYS A 181 23.19 17.58 0.08
CA LYS A 181 22.50 16.31 0.29
C LYS A 181 21.30 16.23 -0.67
N ASN A 182 21.18 15.10 -1.37
CA ASN A 182 19.92 14.47 -1.82
C ASN A 182 19.30 14.83 -3.19
N ASP A 183 20.05 15.20 -4.23
CA ASP A 183 19.46 15.49 -5.56
C ASP A 183 19.76 14.45 -6.66
N LEU A 184 19.88 13.17 -6.30
CA LEU A 184 19.74 12.05 -7.25
C LEU A 184 18.30 11.53 -7.17
N ARG A 185 17.37 12.41 -7.55
CA ARG A 185 15.93 12.14 -7.49
C ARG A 185 15.55 11.18 -8.61
N TRP A 186 15.08 10.00 -8.21
CA TRP A 186 14.46 8.90 -8.97
C TRP A 186 13.48 9.23 -10.10
N ARG A 187 13.10 10.49 -10.27
CA ARG A 187 12.17 10.97 -11.31
C ARG A 187 12.59 10.60 -12.74
N VAL A 188 13.88 10.38 -13.00
CA VAL A 188 14.38 10.11 -14.36
C VAL A 188 14.09 8.68 -14.82
N LEU A 189 13.96 7.69 -13.93
CA LEU A 189 13.71 6.29 -14.33
C LEU A 189 12.22 5.93 -14.47
N PHE A 190 11.33 6.80 -13.99
CA PHE A 190 9.89 6.66 -14.14
C PHE A 190 9.26 7.67 -15.12
N SER A 191 10.04 8.61 -15.66
CA SER A 191 9.65 9.35 -16.86
C SER A 191 9.84 8.44 -18.08
N TYR A 192 8.78 8.30 -18.88
CA TYR A 192 8.74 7.45 -20.07
C TYR A 192 9.78 7.85 -21.15
N ASP A 193 10.38 9.04 -21.04
CA ASP A 193 11.14 9.68 -22.12
C ASP A 193 12.67 9.62 -22.00
N ALA A 194 13.22 9.16 -20.86
CA ALA A 194 14.63 9.45 -20.59
C ALA A 194 15.66 8.43 -21.12
N PHE A 195 15.25 7.27 -21.68
CA PHE A 195 16.23 6.26 -22.10
C PHE A 195 15.70 5.31 -23.20
N VAL A 196 15.35 5.85 -24.37
CA VAL A 196 15.25 5.05 -25.61
C VAL A 196 16.32 5.58 -26.58
N PRO A 197 17.44 4.86 -26.82
CA PRO A 197 18.26 5.15 -27.98
C PRO A 197 17.50 4.71 -29.23
N ASP A 198 17.36 5.63 -30.18
CA ASP A 198 16.82 5.54 -31.55
C ASP A 198 16.56 4.12 -32.10
N ILE A 199 15.54 3.44 -31.59
CA ILE A 199 14.91 2.28 -32.21
C ILE A 199 13.47 2.69 -32.50
N VAL A 200 13.15 2.77 -33.78
CA VAL A 200 11.82 3.13 -34.28
C VAL A 200 10.75 2.29 -33.56
N PRO A 201 9.75 2.90 -32.90
CA PRO A 201 8.74 2.17 -32.18
C PRO A 201 7.76 1.54 -33.18
N VAL A 202 7.78 0.22 -33.29
CA VAL A 202 6.61 -0.53 -33.75
C VAL A 202 5.68 -0.61 -32.54
N ASP A 203 4.59 0.16 -32.59
CA ASP A 203 3.58 0.28 -31.54
C ASP A 203 2.98 -1.09 -31.18
N PRO A 204 3.28 -1.66 -29.99
CA PRO A 204 2.71 -2.92 -29.55
C PRO A 204 1.38 -2.74 -28.79
N PHE A 205 0.82 -1.53 -28.69
CA PHE A 205 -0.36 -1.22 -27.87
C PHE A 205 -1.71 -1.37 -28.60
N ASN A 206 -1.72 -1.74 -29.89
CA ASN A 206 -2.95 -2.07 -30.60
C ASN A 206 -3.55 -3.41 -30.12
N GLY A 207 -4.22 -3.39 -28.96
CA GLY A 207 -5.10 -4.49 -28.53
C GLY A 207 -5.34 -4.69 -27.03
N LEU A 208 -4.64 -3.98 -26.13
CA LEU A 208 -4.66 -4.29 -24.69
C LEU A 208 -5.64 -3.46 -23.84
N HIS A 209 -6.49 -2.64 -24.47
CA HIS A 209 -7.47 -1.76 -23.80
C HIS A 209 -8.60 -2.50 -23.04
N LEU A 210 -8.67 -3.84 -23.10
CA LEU A 210 -9.83 -4.61 -22.62
C LEU A 210 -9.61 -5.40 -21.32
N LEU A 211 -8.41 -5.39 -20.71
CA LEU A 211 -8.10 -6.26 -19.57
C LEU A 211 -7.52 -5.55 -18.32
N MET A 212 -7.47 -4.22 -18.30
CA MET A 212 -6.84 -3.46 -17.20
C MET A 212 -7.89 -2.66 -16.40
N PRO A 213 -7.84 -2.67 -15.05
CA PRO A 213 -8.63 -1.78 -14.21
C PRO A 213 -8.33 -0.30 -14.53
N ARG A 214 -9.36 0.56 -14.53
CA ARG A 214 -9.26 1.98 -14.95
C ARG A 214 -8.13 2.78 -14.28
N ARG A 215 -7.78 2.48 -13.01
CA ARG A 215 -6.67 3.15 -12.29
C ARG A 215 -5.29 2.95 -12.95
N PHE A 216 -5.14 1.98 -13.86
CA PHE A 216 -3.88 1.74 -14.59
C PHE A 216 -3.77 2.54 -15.89
N LEU A 217 -4.88 2.94 -16.50
CA LEU A 217 -4.88 3.70 -17.76
C LEU A 217 -4.50 5.18 -17.54
N ASP A 218 -4.90 5.75 -16.40
CA ASP A 218 -4.60 7.14 -16.05
C ASP A 218 -3.10 7.36 -15.70
N PHE A 219 -2.32 6.28 -15.60
CA PHE A 219 -0.89 6.32 -15.26
C PHE A 219 0.03 5.95 -16.45
N LEU A 220 -0.56 5.60 -17.60
CA LEU A 220 0.16 5.31 -18.85
C LEU A 220 0.06 6.45 -19.88
N HIS A 221 -0.64 7.54 -19.55
CA HIS A 221 -0.65 8.81 -20.27
C HIS A 221 0.03 9.90 -19.43
#